data_AF-A0A7J4EWT7-F1
#
_entry.id   AF-A0A7J4EWT7-F1
#
_cell.length_a   1.000
_cell.length_b   1.000
_cell.length_c   1.000
_cell.angle_alpha   90.00
_cell.angle_beta   90.00
_cell.angle_gamma   90.00
#
_symmetry.space_group_name_H-M   'P 1'
#
loop_
_entity.id
_entity.type
_entity.pdbx_description
1 polymer ?
#
loop_
_entity_poly.entity_id
_entity_poly.type
_entity_poly.pdbx_seq_one_letter_code
_entity_poly.pdbx_strand_id
1 'polypeptide(L)' 'ILSARDNIADIKLKLPICAEKGARVALSRRISGRWRLIGYGIIQ' A
#
# COMPACT_ATOMS: atom_id res chain seq x y z
N ILE A 1 2.39 -4.71 7.11
CA ILE A 1 1.49 -5.64 6.39
C ILE A 1 0.95 -6.59 7.45
N LEU A 2 -0.37 -6.73 7.53
CA LEU A 2 -1.03 -7.68 8.43
C LEU A 2 -1.20 -9.03 7.75
N SER A 3 -1.68 -9.02 6.50
CA SER A 3 -1.85 -10.21 5.67
C SER A 3 -1.62 -9.84 4.20
N ALA A 4 -1.22 -10.82 3.40
CA ALA A 4 -1.16 -10.70 1.95
C ALA A 4 -1.61 -12.02 1.35
N ARG A 5 -2.59 -11.97 0.44
CA ARG A 5 -3.15 -13.12 -0.26
C ARG A 5 -3.39 -12.72 -1.70
N ASP A 6 -2.77 -13.44 -2.63
CA ASP A 6 -2.87 -13.17 -4.06
C ASP A 6 -2.60 -11.69 -4.39
N ASN A 7 -3.63 -10.98 -4.88
CA ASN A 7 -3.57 -9.57 -5.26
C ASN A 7 -4.16 -8.61 -4.21
N ILE A 8 -4.40 -9.09 -2.99
CA ILE A 8 -4.99 -8.33 -1.87
C ILE A 8 -4.00 -8.29 -0.71
N ALA A 9 -3.85 -7.11 -0.10
CA ALA A 9 -3.00 -6.93 1.08
C ALA A 9 -3.68 -6.07 2.14
N ASP A 10 -3.72 -6.58 3.37
CA ASP A 10 -4.19 -5.83 4.53
C ASP A 10 -3.03 -5.04 5.14
N ILE A 11 -3.16 -3.72 5.17
CA ILE A 11 -2.09 -2.82 5.63
C ILE A 11 -2.61 -1.96 6.77
N LYS A 12 -2.00 -2.12 7.95
CA LYS A 12 -2.16 -1.18 9.05
C LYS A 12 -1.35 0.09 8.76
N LEU A 13 -2.04 1.22 8.62
CA LEU A 13 -1.41 2.53 8.40
C LEU A 13 -0.86 3.08 9.72
N LYS A 14 0.26 3.79 9.66
CA LYS A 14 0.85 4.48 10.83
C LYS A 14 0.07 5.75 11.19
N LEU A 15 -0.50 6.41 10.19
CA LEU A 15 -1.29 7.63 10.34
C LEU A 15 -2.66 7.40 9.68
N PRO A 16 -3.74 7.97 10.23
CA PRO A 16 -5.04 7.95 9.57
C PRO A 16 -4.97 8.74 8.27
N ILE A 17 -5.76 8.33 7.28
CA ILE A 17 -5.89 9.00 5.99
C ILE A 17 -7.36 9.20 5.66
N CYS A 18 -7.67 10.19 4.82
CA CYS A 18 -8.97 10.35 4.18
C CYS A 18 -8.85 9.83 2.75
N ALA A 19 -9.57 8.75 2.42
CA ALA A 19 -9.62 8.19 1.08
C ALA A 19 -10.94 7.44 0.88
N GLU A 20 -11.44 7.45 -0.35
CA GLU A 20 -12.62 6.70 -0.72
C GLU A 20 -12.26 5.26 -1.14
N LYS A 21 -13.23 4.35 -1.01
CA LYS A 21 -13.11 3.03 -1.63
C LYS A 21 -13.01 3.19 -3.15
N GLY A 22 -12.14 2.43 -3.79
CA GLY A 22 -11.85 2.59 -5.21
C GLY A 22 -10.71 3.59 -5.50
N ALA A 23 -10.21 4.32 -4.50
CA ALA A 23 -9.09 5.24 -4.71
C ALA A 23 -7.80 4.49 -5.07
N ARG A 24 -7.04 5.05 -6.03
CA ARG A 24 -5.75 4.49 -6.47
C ARG A 24 -4.66 4.81 -5.45
N VAL A 25 -3.81 3.81 -5.17
CA VAL A 25 -2.68 3.95 -4.26
C VAL A 25 -1.38 3.51 -4.91
N ALA A 26 -0.28 4.18 -4.56
CA ALA A 26 1.06 3.78 -4.93
C ALA A 26 1.72 3.02 -3.77
N LEU A 27 2.41 1.93 -4.09
CA LEU A 27 3.16 1.13 -3.12
C LEU A 27 4.65 1.41 -3.31
N SER A 28 5.29 1.94 -2.27
CA SER A 28 6.73 2.14 -2.22
C SER A 28 7.38 1.27 -1.15
N ARG A 29 8.57 0.74 -1.45
CA ARG A 29 9.37 -0.03 -0.49
C ARG A 29 10.77 0.54 -0.38
N ARG A 30 11.31 0.56 0.84
CA ARG A 30 12.70 0.93 1.07
C ARG A 30 13.62 -0.24 0.73
N ILE A 31 14.50 -0.07 -0.24
CA ILE A 31 15.46 -1.07 -0.72
C ILE A 31 16.83 -0.39 -0.83
N SER A 32 17.84 -0.95 -0.17
CA SER A 32 19.21 -0.41 -0.11
C SER A 32 19.25 1.08 0.26
N GLY A 33 18.47 1.46 1.29
CA GLY A 33 18.42 2.83 1.81
C GLY A 33 17.52 3.80 1.05
N ARG A 34 17.07 3.49 -0.16
CA ARG A 34 16.24 4.36 -1.01
C ARG A 34 14.81 3.85 -1.13
N TRP A 35 13.84 4.76 -1.28
CA TRP A 35 12.46 4.40 -1.62
C TRP A 35 12.37 4.10 -3.11
N ARG A 36 11.76 2.97 -3.44
CA ARG A 36 11.45 2.58 -4.82
C ARG A 36 9.95 2.36 -4.94
N LEU A 37 9.36 2.86 -6.01
CA LEU A 37 8.00 2.47 -6.42
C LEU A 37 8.05 1.00 -6.82
N ILE A 38 7.19 0.17 -6.22
CA ILE A 38 7.15 -1.28 -6.48
C ILE A 38 5.81 -1.74 -7.07
N GLY A 39 4.80 -0.87 -7.11
CA GLY A 39 3.51 -1.19 -7.70
C GLY A 39 2.45 -0.15 -7.37
N TYR A 40 1.22 -0.46 -7.78
CA TYR A 40 0.03 0.33 -7.47
C TYR A 40 -1.13 -0.62 -7.15
N GLY A 41 -2.19 -0.07 -6.57
CA GLY A 41 -3.40 -0.81 -6.25
C GLY A 41 -4.60 0.10 -6.07
N ILE A 42 -5.67 -0.47 -5.56
CA ILE A 42 -6.94 0.20 -5.30
C ILE A 42 -7.36 -0.13 -3.87
N ILE A 43 -7.86 0.86 -3.13
CA ILE A 43 -8.42 0.65 -1.78
C ILE A 43 -9.76 -0.07 -1.90
N GLN A 44 -9.94 -1.18 -1.18
CA GLN A 44 -11.17 -1.97 -1.12
C GLN A 44 -11.92 -1.76 0.21
#